data_AF-D9UK87-F1
#
_entry.id   AF-D9UK87-F1
#
_cell.length_a   1.000
_cell.length_b   1.000
_cell.length_c   1.000
_cell.angle_alpha   90.00
_cell.angle_beta   90.00
_cell.angle_gamma   90.00
#
_symmetry.space_group_name_H-M   'P 1'
#
loop_
_entity.id
_entity.type
_entity.pdbx_description
1 polymer ?
#
loop_
_entity_poly.entity_id
_entity_poly.type
_entity_poly.pdbx_seq_one_letter_code
_entity_poly.pdbx_strand_id
1 'polypeptide(L)'
;MSERTITVPVIRWVESTVTVPEPSWCLGHPADRRPEAEADLTHTGSPVSLDLSIGDEDPQPFLTLTPVSHPRASNEDRRKPYVHLSVEFDGAECTPEELHDLAAQFARHAAALRVHAHYFAALLADGGSR
;
A
#
# COMPACT_ATOMS: atom_id res chain seq x y z
N MET A 1 -19.34 17.60 1.53
CA MET A 1 -19.18 16.64 0.41
C MET A 1 -19.45 15.27 0.99
N SER A 2 -20.23 14.43 0.31
CA SER A 2 -20.72 13.18 0.89
C SER A 2 -19.60 12.14 0.85
N GLU A 3 -19.29 11.53 2.00
CA GLU A 3 -18.41 10.35 2.06
C GLU A 3 -18.94 9.28 1.10
N ARG A 4 -18.05 8.74 0.24
CA ARG A 4 -18.40 7.60 -0.60
C ARG A 4 -18.53 6.38 0.30
N THR A 5 -19.55 5.55 0.05
CA THR A 5 -19.74 4.27 0.76
C THR A 5 -19.78 3.15 -0.23
N ILE A 6 -19.14 2.03 0.10
CA ILE A 6 -19.16 0.81 -0.71
C ILE A 6 -19.79 -0.34 0.05
N THR A 7 -20.57 -1.15 -0.68
CA THR A 7 -21.24 -2.34 -0.19
C THR A 7 -20.65 -3.56 -0.91
N VAL A 8 -20.04 -4.48 -0.16
CA VAL A 8 -19.32 -5.64 -0.71
C VAL A 8 -19.94 -6.94 -0.18
N PRO A 9 -20.19 -7.95 -1.03
CA PRO A 9 -20.65 -9.27 -0.58
C PRO A 9 -19.50 -10.05 0.07
N VAL A 10 -19.79 -10.76 1.18
CA VAL A 10 -18.83 -11.65 1.85
C VAL A 10 -19.29 -13.11 1.84
N ILE A 11 -18.33 -14.06 1.88
CA ILE A 11 -18.60 -15.48 1.59
C ILE A 11 -19.10 -16.26 2.82
N ARG A 12 -18.53 -16.00 4.01
CA ARG A 12 -18.62 -16.91 5.17
C ARG A 12 -20.01 -17.02 5.82
N TRP A 13 -20.93 -16.12 5.52
CA TRP A 13 -22.29 -16.16 6.04
C TRP A 13 -23.24 -15.77 4.91
N VAL A 14 -24.06 -16.73 4.45
CA VAL A 14 -25.18 -16.59 3.50
C VAL A 14 -25.42 -15.15 3.03
N GLU A 15 -24.84 -14.76 1.88
CA GLU A 15 -25.06 -13.48 1.20
C GLU A 15 -25.15 -12.24 2.12
N SER A 16 -24.29 -12.14 3.13
CA SER A 16 -24.19 -10.90 3.89
C SER A 16 -23.42 -9.85 3.09
N THR A 17 -23.85 -8.59 3.23
CA THR A 17 -23.18 -7.45 2.62
C THR A 17 -22.62 -6.56 3.71
N VAL A 18 -21.42 -6.05 3.50
CA VAL A 18 -20.76 -5.12 4.41
C VAL A 18 -20.73 -3.76 3.76
N THR A 19 -21.28 -2.76 4.46
CA THR A 19 -21.17 -1.36 4.05
C THR A 19 -20.17 -0.62 4.94
N VAL A 20 -19.22 0.07 4.31
CA VAL A 20 -18.20 0.90 4.97
C VAL A 20 -17.96 2.20 4.20
N PRO A 21 -17.50 3.27 4.87
CA PRO A 21 -16.94 4.43 4.19
C PRO A 21 -15.75 4.01 3.32
N GLU A 22 -15.71 4.52 2.09
CA GLU A 22 -14.60 4.34 1.18
C GLU A 22 -13.74 5.61 1.15
N PRO A 23 -12.45 5.52 1.52
CA PRO A 23 -11.54 6.65 1.39
C PRO A 23 -11.36 7.06 -0.07
N SER A 24 -11.28 8.37 -0.37
CA SER A 24 -11.05 8.87 -1.75
C SER A 24 -9.77 8.37 -2.42
N TRP A 25 -8.80 7.86 -1.67
CA TRP A 25 -7.58 7.25 -2.21
C TRP A 25 -7.74 5.78 -2.58
N CYS A 26 -8.85 5.14 -2.18
CA CYS A 26 -9.15 3.75 -2.53
C CYS A 26 -9.36 3.62 -4.03
N LEU A 27 -8.75 2.61 -4.65
CA LEU A 27 -8.89 2.35 -6.09
C LEU A 27 -10.20 1.60 -6.44
N GLY A 28 -11.07 1.37 -5.47
CA GLY A 28 -12.30 0.60 -5.62
C GLY A 28 -12.13 -0.88 -5.27
N HIS A 29 -13.24 -1.61 -5.43
CA HIS A 29 -13.36 -3.03 -5.09
C HIS A 29 -13.83 -3.81 -6.31
N PRO A 30 -12.99 -4.66 -6.92
CA PRO A 30 -13.38 -5.52 -8.04
C PRO A 30 -14.52 -6.46 -7.64
N ALA A 31 -15.48 -6.70 -8.54
CA ALA A 31 -16.69 -7.50 -8.26
C ALA A 31 -16.39 -9.00 -8.00
N ASP A 32 -15.27 -9.48 -8.51
CA ASP A 32 -14.74 -10.83 -8.30
C ASP A 32 -13.97 -10.97 -6.98
N ARG A 33 -13.52 -9.86 -6.38
CA ARG A 33 -12.86 -9.85 -5.07
C ARG A 33 -13.91 -9.87 -3.96
N ARG A 34 -14.29 -11.07 -3.54
CA ARG A 34 -15.22 -11.30 -2.42
C ARG A 34 -14.45 -11.65 -1.16
N PRO A 35 -14.41 -10.78 -0.13
CA PRO A 35 -13.78 -11.11 1.15
C PRO A 35 -14.44 -12.36 1.76
N GLU A 36 -13.64 -13.23 2.37
CA GLU A 36 -14.18 -14.42 3.03
C GLU A 36 -14.98 -14.00 4.28
N ALA A 37 -14.41 -13.11 5.09
CA ALA A 37 -15.06 -12.47 6.23
C ALA A 37 -15.05 -10.94 6.11
N GLU A 38 -15.90 -10.27 6.91
CA GLU A 38 -15.92 -8.80 6.95
C GLU A 38 -14.56 -8.21 7.30
N ALA A 39 -13.79 -8.88 8.16
CA ALA A 39 -12.45 -8.48 8.58
C ALA A 39 -11.42 -8.47 7.45
N ASP A 40 -11.68 -9.19 6.36
CA ASP A 40 -10.79 -9.28 5.19
C ASP A 40 -11.04 -8.14 4.19
N LEU A 41 -12.09 -7.34 4.42
CA LEU A 41 -12.35 -6.14 3.62
C LEU A 41 -11.17 -5.17 3.77
N THR A 42 -10.62 -4.76 2.63
CA THR A 42 -9.39 -3.99 2.56
C THR A 42 -9.55 -2.86 1.54
N HIS A 43 -9.32 -1.62 1.95
CA HIS A 43 -9.10 -0.52 1.01
C HIS A 43 -7.64 -0.51 0.59
N THR A 44 -7.37 -0.37 -0.71
CA THR A 44 -6.02 -0.33 -1.27
C THR A 44 -5.91 0.87 -2.21
N GLY A 45 -4.90 1.70 -1.97
CA GLY A 45 -4.57 2.85 -2.82
C GLY A 45 -3.56 2.51 -3.91
N SER A 46 -3.18 3.52 -4.68
CA SER A 46 -2.13 3.39 -5.70
C SER A 46 -0.77 3.10 -5.04
N PRO A 47 -0.04 2.05 -5.48
CA PRO A 47 1.31 1.80 -5.01
C PRO A 47 2.27 2.87 -5.55
N VAL A 48 3.36 3.08 -4.81
CA VAL A 48 4.55 3.83 -5.25
C VAL A 48 5.75 2.92 -5.08
N SER A 49 6.48 2.68 -6.17
CA SER A 49 7.68 1.84 -6.16
C SER A 49 8.94 2.70 -6.18
N LEU A 50 9.95 2.29 -5.41
CA LEU A 50 11.31 2.77 -5.45
C LEU A 50 12.17 1.63 -5.97
N ASP A 51 12.71 1.81 -7.17
CA ASP A 51 13.37 0.76 -7.92
C ASP A 51 14.89 0.81 -7.69
N LEU A 52 15.53 -0.36 -7.69
CA LEU A 52 16.98 -0.50 -7.65
C LEU A 52 17.52 -0.95 -8.99
N SER A 53 18.72 -0.50 -9.30
CA SER A 53 19.54 -1.00 -10.41
C SER A 53 20.86 -1.54 -9.87
N ILE A 54 21.32 -2.68 -10.39
CA ILE A 54 22.62 -3.26 -10.07
C ILE A 54 23.35 -3.50 -11.38
N GLY A 55 24.53 -2.91 -11.53
CA GLY A 55 25.28 -2.95 -12.78
C GLY A 55 24.45 -2.47 -13.97
N ASP A 56 24.40 -3.30 -15.01
CA ASP A 56 23.67 -3.04 -16.26
C ASP A 56 22.26 -3.68 -16.29
N GLU A 57 21.75 -4.17 -15.15
CA GLU A 57 20.41 -4.77 -15.08
C GLU A 57 19.29 -3.73 -15.16
N ASP A 58 18.14 -4.14 -15.71
CA ASP A 58 16.94 -3.31 -15.72
C ASP A 58 16.49 -2.99 -14.28
N PRO A 59 16.10 -1.74 -13.97
CA PRO A 59 15.63 -1.37 -12.64
C PRO A 59 14.49 -2.29 -12.18
N GLN A 60 14.64 -2.88 -11.00
CA GLN A 60 13.62 -3.73 -10.39
C GLN A 60 12.97 -3.05 -9.18
N PRO A 61 11.66 -3.23 -8.96
CA PRO A 61 11.00 -2.74 -7.75
C PRO A 61 11.69 -3.29 -6.50
N PHE A 62 12.12 -2.40 -5.61
CA PHE A 62 12.75 -2.78 -4.34
C PHE A 62 11.86 -2.47 -3.15
N LEU A 63 11.37 -1.22 -3.06
CA LEU A 63 10.40 -0.83 -2.03
C LEU A 63 9.09 -0.47 -2.69
N THR A 64 8.00 -1.11 -2.29
CA THR A 64 6.65 -0.71 -2.72
C THR A 64 5.85 -0.21 -1.53
N LEU A 65 5.36 1.03 -1.63
CA LEU A 65 4.58 1.74 -0.63
C LEU A 65 3.12 1.78 -1.06
N THR A 66 2.22 1.19 -0.29
CA THR A 66 0.79 1.11 -0.63
C THR A 66 -0.07 1.60 0.52
N PRO A 67 -0.93 2.63 0.33
CA PRO A 67 -1.96 2.99 1.30
C PRO A 67 -2.95 1.84 1.50
N VAL A 68 -3.18 1.45 2.74
CA VAL A 68 -4.08 0.35 3.11
C VAL A 68 -4.92 0.72 4.34
N SER A 69 -6.14 0.20 4.41
CA SER A 69 -6.98 0.22 5.61
C SER A 69 -7.82 -1.06 5.66
N HIS A 70 -7.98 -1.63 6.86
CA HIS A 70 -8.87 -2.76 7.11
C HIS A 70 -10.00 -2.33 8.06
N PRO A 71 -11.09 -1.73 7.54
CA PRO A 71 -12.10 -1.05 8.37
C PRO A 71 -12.77 -1.95 9.42
N ARG A 72 -12.73 -3.28 9.23
CA ARG A 72 -13.32 -4.29 10.13
C ARG A 72 -12.28 -5.19 10.78
N ALA A 73 -10.99 -4.87 10.71
CA ALA A 73 -9.96 -5.65 11.38
C ALA A 73 -10.22 -5.73 12.90
N SER A 74 -9.90 -6.87 13.50
CA SER A 74 -9.96 -7.05 14.95
C SER A 74 -8.92 -6.19 15.67
N ASN A 75 -7.74 -6.00 15.06
CA ASN A 75 -6.72 -5.08 15.52
C ASN A 75 -7.14 -3.62 15.20
N GLU A 76 -7.32 -2.81 16.24
CA GLU A 76 -7.76 -1.42 16.10
C GLU A 76 -6.78 -0.53 15.34
N ASP A 77 -5.47 -0.80 15.46
CA ASP A 77 -4.44 -0.04 14.74
C ASP A 77 -4.54 -0.25 13.23
N ARG A 78 -5.07 -1.40 12.79
CA ARG A 78 -5.26 -1.73 11.37
C ARG A 78 -6.56 -1.17 10.79
N ARG A 79 -7.49 -0.69 11.64
CA ARG A 79 -8.72 -0.03 11.19
C ARG A 79 -8.42 1.36 10.61
N LYS A 80 -7.45 2.06 11.20
CA LYS A 80 -6.99 3.35 10.67
C LYS A 80 -6.19 3.14 9.39
N PRO A 81 -6.23 4.07 8.43
CA PRO A 81 -5.36 4.01 7.27
C PRO A 81 -3.87 4.03 7.65
N TYR A 82 -3.06 3.20 6.99
CA TYR A 82 -1.61 3.12 7.15
C TYR A 82 -0.94 2.83 5.80
N VAL A 83 0.39 2.81 5.77
CA VAL A 83 1.17 2.42 4.59
C VAL A 83 1.71 1.01 4.78
N HIS A 84 1.37 0.11 3.87
CA HIS A 84 2.04 -1.17 3.73
C HIS A 84 3.34 -0.98 2.95
N LEU A 85 4.45 -1.50 3.49
CA LEU A 85 5.78 -1.50 2.86
C LEU A 85 6.10 -2.95 2.47
N SER A 86 6.26 -3.21 1.17
CA SER A 86 6.89 -4.44 0.66
C SER A 86 8.36 -4.15 0.36
N VAL A 87 9.24 -5.10 0.69
CA VAL A 87 10.67 -5.07 0.34
C VAL A 87 10.96 -6.32 -0.48
N GLU A 88 11.33 -6.13 -1.74
CA GLU A 88 11.61 -7.19 -2.70
C GLU A 88 13.05 -7.06 -3.15
N PHE A 89 13.88 -8.03 -2.77
CA PHE A 89 15.29 -8.05 -3.17
C PHE A 89 15.73 -9.49 -3.32
N ASP A 90 15.79 -9.93 -4.56
CA ASP A 90 16.47 -11.17 -4.89
C ASP A 90 17.98 -10.92 -4.75
N GLY A 91 18.69 -11.84 -4.09
CA GLY A 91 20.11 -11.68 -3.85
C GLY A 91 20.88 -11.45 -5.16
N ALA A 92 21.84 -10.54 -5.14
CA ALA A 92 22.67 -10.20 -6.30
C ALA A 92 24.16 -10.35 -5.97
N GLU A 93 24.94 -10.74 -6.97
CA GLU A 93 26.40 -10.69 -6.91
C GLU A 93 26.83 -9.28 -7.33
N CYS A 94 27.60 -8.58 -6.50
CA CYS A 94 28.04 -7.21 -6.78
C CYS A 94 29.57 -7.12 -6.74
N THR A 95 30.11 -6.37 -7.70
CA THR A 95 31.46 -5.82 -7.60
C THR A 95 31.52 -4.74 -6.51
N PRO A 96 32.73 -4.36 -6.04
CA PRO A 96 32.86 -3.27 -5.07
C PRO A 96 32.31 -1.91 -5.55
N GLU A 97 32.39 -1.63 -6.85
CA GLU A 97 31.85 -0.39 -7.44
C GLU A 97 30.32 -0.39 -7.43
N GLU A 98 29.69 -1.48 -7.87
CA GLU A 98 28.23 -1.64 -7.81
C GLU A 98 27.70 -1.58 -6.37
N LEU A 99 28.49 -2.05 -5.38
CA LEU A 99 28.13 -1.93 -3.97
C LEU A 99 28.11 -0.46 -3.51
N HIS A 100 29.02 0.38 -4.00
CA HIS A 100 29.00 1.82 -3.74
C HIS A 100 27.79 2.50 -4.39
N ASP A 101 27.44 2.12 -5.62
CA ASP A 101 26.26 2.64 -6.31
C ASP A 101 24.96 2.21 -5.64
N LEU A 102 24.88 0.97 -5.17
CA LEU A 102 23.77 0.45 -4.38
C LEU A 102 23.62 1.23 -3.06
N ALA A 103 24.71 1.51 -2.36
CA ALA A 103 24.69 2.33 -1.16
C ALA A 103 24.17 3.76 -1.44
N ALA A 104 24.58 4.36 -2.57
CA ALA A 104 24.07 5.65 -2.99
C ALA A 104 22.57 5.62 -3.32
N GLN A 105 22.08 4.54 -3.94
CA GLN A 105 20.65 4.32 -4.18
C GLN A 105 19.86 4.20 -2.87
N PHE A 106 20.35 3.43 -1.89
CA PHE A 106 19.73 3.35 -0.57
C PHE A 106 19.65 4.70 0.13
N ALA A 107 20.68 5.54 0.02
CA ALA A 107 20.62 6.90 0.56
C ALA A 107 19.53 7.75 -0.12
N ARG A 108 19.38 7.64 -1.45
CA ARG A 108 18.30 8.31 -2.19
C ARG A 108 16.92 7.78 -1.79
N HIS A 109 16.75 6.47 -1.67
CA HIS A 109 15.50 5.86 -1.23
C HIS A 109 15.15 6.24 0.21
N ALA A 110 16.12 6.33 1.10
CA ALA A 110 15.88 6.85 2.45
C ALA A 110 15.37 8.31 2.45
N ALA A 111 15.86 9.14 1.52
CA ALA A 111 15.32 10.49 1.34
C ALA A 111 13.89 10.46 0.76
N ALA A 112 13.65 9.64 -0.27
CA ALA A 112 12.34 9.46 -0.87
C ALA A 112 11.29 8.97 0.13
N LEU A 113 11.64 8.00 1.00
CA LEU A 113 10.77 7.50 2.06
C LEU A 113 10.31 8.61 3.02
N ARG A 114 11.19 9.56 3.36
CA ARG A 114 10.82 10.70 4.22
C ARG A 114 9.82 11.61 3.51
N VAL A 115 10.03 11.89 2.22
CA VAL A 115 9.10 12.68 1.41
C VAL A 115 7.73 11.97 1.31
N HIS A 116 7.74 10.68 1.00
CA HIS A 116 6.52 9.88 0.93
C HIS A 116 5.81 9.75 2.27
N ALA A 117 6.53 9.71 3.39
CA ALA A 117 5.92 9.72 4.71
C ALA A 117 5.09 11.00 4.93
N HIS A 118 5.58 12.17 4.50
CA HIS A 118 4.80 13.41 4.56
C HIS A 118 3.60 13.39 3.61
N TYR A 119 3.78 12.89 2.39
CA TYR A 119 2.69 12.75 1.43
C TYR A 119 1.58 11.83 1.95
N PHE A 120 1.93 10.65 2.46
CA PHE A 120 0.97 9.70 2.99
C PHE A 120 0.34 10.19 4.29
N ALA A 121 1.08 10.89 5.15
CA ALA A 121 0.49 11.52 6.33
C ALA A 121 -0.65 12.48 5.94
N ALA A 122 -0.46 13.31 4.90
CA ALA A 122 -1.51 14.18 4.39
C ALA A 122 -2.67 13.39 3.74
N LEU A 123 -2.35 12.43 2.86
CA LEU A 123 -3.34 11.61 2.17
C LEU A 123 -4.26 10.83 3.14
N LEU A 124 -3.68 10.30 4.21
CA LEU A 124 -4.39 9.51 5.20
C LEU A 124 -5.13 10.39 6.23
N ALA A 125 -4.62 11.60 6.51
CA ALA A 125 -5.28 12.56 7.41
C ALA A 125 -6.56 13.16 6.82
N ASP A 126 -6.64 13.35 5.50
CA ASP A 126 -7.87 13.79 4.84
C ASP A 126 -9.02 12.78 4.96
N GLY A 127 -8.78 11.57 5.49
CA GLY A 127 -9.77 10.49 5.53
C GLY A 127 -10.23 10.05 4.14
N GLY A 128 -9.55 10.54 3.09
CA GLY A 128 -10.10 10.54 1.76
C GLY A 128 -11.22 11.56 1.54
N SER A 129 -11.01 12.81 1.94
CA SER A 129 -11.91 13.93 1.61
C SER A 129 -11.27 14.81 0.54
N ARG A 130 -11.92 14.87 -0.62
CA ARG A 130 -11.75 15.95 -1.59
C ARG A 130 -13.11 16.50 -1.96
#